data_AF-A0AAD5HKB3-F1
#
_entry.id   AF-A0AAD5HKB3-F1
#
_cell.length_a   1.000
_cell.length_b   1.000
_cell.length_c   1.000
_cell.angle_alpha   90.00
_cell.angle_beta   90.00
_cell.angle_gamma   90.00
#
_symmetry.space_group_name_H-M   'P 1'
#
loop_
_entity.id
_entity.type
_entity.pdbx_description
1 polymer ?
#
loop_
_entity_poly.entity_id
_entity_poly.type
_entity_poly.pdbx_seq_one_letter_code
_entity_poly.pdbx_strand_id
1 'polypeptide(L)'
;MSQQAKLRVCKNKPRVFILTDITNEPDDSESLVRYLLYSNEFDTRGLVACTSTHMMSRVAPQEIEDIVNGYAEVVANLNVHAHPENQYPDAQILRDMIRSGPPVYGKLALEPDEPLSGGSELLINRVDESEEPLWVLCWGGANPLVQAVAHVDKTRSSL
;
A
#
# COMPACT_ATOMS: atom_id res chain seq x y z
N MET A 1 8.18 4.59 -36.01
CA MET A 1 8.28 3.86 -34.72
C MET A 1 8.19 4.90 -33.60
N SER A 2 7.18 4.80 -32.72
CA SER A 2 6.97 5.77 -31.63
C SER A 2 8.20 5.87 -30.74
N GLN A 3 8.61 7.08 -30.34
CA GLN A 3 9.74 7.29 -29.41
C GLN A 3 9.54 6.53 -28.08
N GLN A 4 8.28 6.30 -27.67
CA GLN A 4 7.96 5.57 -26.44
C GLN A 4 8.40 4.11 -26.46
N ALA A 5 8.45 3.47 -27.64
CA ALA A 5 8.87 2.06 -27.78
C ALA A 5 10.38 1.84 -27.49
N LYS A 6 11.14 2.92 -27.28
CA LYS A 6 12.55 2.88 -26.87
C LYS A 6 12.74 3.09 -25.36
N LEU A 7 11.67 3.43 -24.65
CA LEU A 7 11.70 3.66 -23.21
C LEU A 7 11.78 2.34 -22.43
N ARG A 8 12.18 2.43 -21.16
CA ARG A 8 12.38 1.27 -20.29
C ARG A 8 11.08 0.48 -20.07
N VAL A 9 11.21 -0.85 -20.10
CA VAL A 9 10.17 -1.80 -19.69
C VAL A 9 10.63 -2.52 -18.44
N CYS A 10 9.79 -2.53 -17.40
CA CYS A 10 10.01 -3.33 -16.21
C CYS A 10 9.26 -4.67 -16.37
N LYS A 11 10.00 -5.74 -16.70
CA LYS A 11 9.40 -7.06 -16.94
C LYS A 11 8.91 -7.75 -15.67
N ASN A 12 9.62 -7.57 -14.57
CA ASN A 12 9.32 -8.18 -13.28
C ASN A 12 9.15 -7.05 -12.27
N LYS A 13 7.90 -6.81 -11.87
CA LYS A 13 7.56 -5.78 -10.89
C LYS A 13 7.43 -6.42 -9.51
N PRO A 14 8.22 -6.02 -8.51
CA PRO A 14 8.05 -6.56 -7.17
C PRO A 14 6.70 -6.16 -6.61
N ARG A 15 6.05 -7.11 -5.92
CA ARG A 15 4.77 -6.92 -5.25
C ARG A 15 4.99 -6.12 -3.98
N VAL A 16 4.33 -4.98 -3.84
CA VAL A 16 4.56 -4.04 -2.73
C VAL A 16 3.26 -3.72 -2.00
N PHE A 17 3.32 -3.74 -0.67
CA PHE A 17 2.23 -3.37 0.23
C PHE A 17 2.74 -2.31 1.21
N ILE A 18 2.11 -1.14 1.25
CA ILE A 18 2.60 0.00 2.05
C ILE A 18 1.74 0.16 3.31
N LEU A 19 2.41 0.26 4.46
CA LEU A 19 1.84 0.66 5.74
C LEU A 19 2.44 2.02 6.12
N THR A 20 1.59 3.02 6.33
CA THR A 20 2.03 4.42 6.54
C THR A 20 1.22 5.07 7.64
N ASP A 21 1.87 5.80 8.54
CA ASP A 21 1.20 6.66 9.53
C ASP A 21 1.05 8.09 9.00
N ILE A 22 0.73 8.18 7.70
CA ILE A 22 0.50 9.40 6.94
C ILE A 22 -0.24 10.46 7.76
N THR A 23 0.19 11.72 7.62
CA THR A 23 -0.20 12.89 8.43
C THR A 23 0.52 13.05 9.78
N ASN A 24 1.33 12.09 10.23
CA ASN A 24 2.20 12.29 11.38
C ASN A 24 3.30 13.34 11.10
N GLU A 25 4.03 13.13 10.01
CA GLU A 25 5.08 14.00 9.47
C GLU A 25 4.89 14.18 7.95
N PRO A 26 5.47 15.21 7.33
CA PRO A 26 5.31 15.44 5.88
C PRO A 26 5.96 14.36 5.01
N ASP A 27 6.94 13.63 5.53
CA ASP A 27 7.77 12.68 4.80
C ASP A 27 6.99 11.49 4.21
N ASP A 28 5.97 10.99 4.90
CA ASP A 28 5.09 9.93 4.39
C ASP A 28 4.27 10.38 3.17
N SER A 29 3.82 11.64 3.18
CA SER A 29 3.10 12.24 2.07
C SER A 29 4.04 12.45 0.87
N GLU A 30 5.23 12.97 1.13
CA GLU A 30 6.28 13.15 0.11
C GLU A 30 6.74 11.80 -0.47
N SER A 31 6.86 10.78 0.37
CA SER A 31 7.24 9.43 -0.01
C SER A 31 6.17 8.77 -0.87
N LEU A 32 4.88 8.96 -0.54
CA LEU A 32 3.79 8.46 -1.37
C LEU A 32 3.74 9.16 -2.73
N VAL A 33 3.87 10.49 -2.78
CA VAL A 33 3.95 11.24 -4.04
C VAL A 33 5.10 10.69 -4.90
N ARG A 34 6.29 10.53 -4.31
CA ARG A 34 7.43 9.97 -5.02
C ARG A 34 7.18 8.53 -5.47
N TYR A 35 6.59 7.68 -4.62
CA TYR A 35 6.25 6.30 -4.97
C TYR A 35 5.33 6.24 -6.18
N LEU A 36 4.31 7.09 -6.25
CA LEU A 36 3.38 7.14 -7.38
C LEU A 36 4.07 7.50 -8.70
N LEU A 37 5.13 8.31 -8.67
CA LEU A 37 5.98 8.60 -9.84
C LEU A 37 6.90 7.44 -10.24
N TYR A 38 6.91 6.34 -9.49
CA TYR A 38 7.57 5.08 -9.85
C TYR A 38 6.58 3.90 -9.85
N SER A 39 5.27 4.14 -9.70
CA SER A 39 4.27 3.07 -9.55
C SER A 39 4.17 2.17 -10.79
N ASN A 40 4.64 2.62 -11.96
CA ASN A 40 4.78 1.77 -13.13
C ASN A 40 5.91 0.73 -13.00
N GLU A 41 6.84 0.86 -12.06
CA GLU A 41 7.90 -0.11 -11.80
C GLU A 41 7.55 -1.13 -10.71
N PHE A 42 6.43 -0.92 -10.01
CA PHE A 42 5.96 -1.77 -8.91
C PHE A 42 4.63 -2.42 -9.25
N ASP A 43 4.34 -3.52 -8.56
CA ASP A 43 3.04 -4.14 -8.53
C ASP A 43 2.41 -3.84 -7.17
N THR A 44 1.73 -2.70 -7.08
CA THR A 44 1.13 -2.22 -5.83
C THR A 44 -0.04 -3.11 -5.43
N ARG A 45 -0.02 -3.65 -4.21
CA ARG A 45 -1.02 -4.57 -3.69
C ARG A 45 -1.83 -4.02 -2.51
N GLY A 46 -1.39 -2.91 -1.91
CA GLY A 46 -2.10 -2.25 -0.81
C GLY A 46 -1.48 -0.92 -0.42
N LEU A 47 -2.35 0.02 -0.05
CA LEU A 47 -2.01 1.32 0.54
C LEU A 47 -2.79 1.45 1.85
N VAL A 48 -2.14 1.25 2.99
CA VAL A 48 -2.83 1.14 4.28
C VAL A 48 -2.35 2.20 5.25
N ALA A 49 -3.28 3.06 5.69
CA ALA A 49 -3.04 3.99 6.78
C ALA A 49 -3.02 3.23 8.12
N CYS A 50 -1.97 3.39 8.91
CA CYS A 50 -1.78 2.74 10.20
C CYS A 50 -1.36 3.75 11.29
N THR A 51 -1.23 3.26 12.52
CA THR A 51 -0.71 4.04 13.65
C THR A 51 0.80 3.83 13.80
N SER A 52 1.48 4.69 14.55
CA SER A 52 2.89 4.55 14.93
C SER A 52 3.13 4.99 16.38
N THR A 53 4.39 5.02 16.81
CA THR A 53 4.80 5.63 18.09
C THR A 53 4.50 7.12 18.15
N HIS A 54 4.41 7.79 17.01
CA HIS A 54 4.19 9.22 16.89
C HIS A 54 2.70 9.56 16.64
N MET A 55 1.94 8.60 16.09
CA MET A 55 0.48 8.68 15.94
C MET A 55 -0.21 7.42 16.47
N MET A 56 -0.54 7.40 17.77
CA MET A 56 -0.91 6.16 18.47
C MET A 56 -2.37 5.71 18.33
N SER A 57 -3.30 6.58 17.93
CA SER A 57 -4.75 6.30 18.05
C SER A 57 -5.59 6.80 16.87
N ARG A 58 -4.96 7.20 15.77
CA ARG A 58 -5.62 7.73 14.58
C ARG A 58 -4.99 7.15 13.32
N VAL A 59 -5.82 6.96 12.31
CA VAL A 59 -5.42 6.65 10.93
C VAL A 59 -6.01 7.69 9.98
N ALA A 60 -5.37 7.91 8.84
CA ALA A 60 -5.76 8.94 7.88
C ALA A 60 -5.80 8.41 6.42
N PRO A 61 -6.64 7.41 6.09
CA PRO A 61 -6.73 6.89 4.71
C PRO A 61 -7.13 7.95 3.68
N GLN A 62 -7.90 8.97 4.08
CA GLN A 62 -8.29 10.09 3.22
C GLN A 62 -7.09 10.90 2.71
N GLU A 63 -5.99 10.94 3.45
CA GLU A 63 -4.77 11.61 2.97
C GLU A 63 -4.14 10.84 1.81
N ILE A 64 -4.18 9.50 1.87
CA ILE A 64 -3.76 8.63 0.76
C ILE A 64 -4.68 8.87 -0.45
N GLU A 65 -6.01 8.96 -0.21
CA GLU A 65 -6.98 9.24 -1.26
C GLU A 65 -6.73 10.59 -1.94
N ASP A 66 -6.45 11.64 -1.17
CA ASP A 66 -6.18 12.99 -1.68
C ASP A 66 -4.92 13.02 -2.55
N ILE A 67 -3.84 12.35 -2.12
CA ILE A 67 -2.62 12.21 -2.92
C ILE A 67 -2.88 11.40 -4.21
N VAL A 68 -3.66 10.32 -4.12
CA VAL A 68 -4.06 9.55 -5.31
C VAL A 68 -4.95 10.36 -6.25
N ASN A 69 -5.78 11.27 -5.72
CA ASN A 69 -6.57 12.20 -6.53
C ASN A 69 -5.66 13.17 -7.29
N GLY A 70 -4.64 13.75 -6.66
CA GLY A 70 -3.64 14.56 -7.35
C GLY A 70 -2.88 13.77 -8.42
N TYR A 71 -2.54 12.51 -8.15
CA TYR A 71 -1.95 11.60 -9.16
C TYR A 71 -2.89 11.36 -10.35
N ALA A 72 -4.20 11.25 -10.12
CA ALA A 72 -5.19 11.02 -11.18
C ALA A 72 -5.21 12.16 -12.22
N GLU A 73 -4.88 13.37 -11.82
CA GLU A 73 -4.79 14.53 -12.71
C GLU A 73 -3.59 14.45 -13.67
N VAL A 74 -2.53 13.73 -13.30
CA VAL A 74 -1.26 13.70 -14.03
C VAL A 74 -0.94 12.37 -14.70
N VAL A 75 -1.61 11.27 -14.32
CA VAL A 75 -1.30 9.91 -14.84
C VAL A 75 -1.34 9.81 -16.36
N ALA A 76 -2.29 10.49 -17.01
CA ALA A 76 -2.37 10.53 -18.47
C ALA A 76 -1.09 11.13 -19.08
N ASN A 77 -0.57 12.21 -18.51
CA ASN A 77 0.67 12.84 -18.95
C ASN A 77 1.90 11.97 -18.63
N LEU A 78 1.95 11.34 -17.46
CA LEU A 78 3.01 10.39 -17.10
C LEU A 78 3.11 9.26 -18.13
N ASN A 79 1.96 8.77 -18.59
CA ASN A 79 1.84 7.69 -19.57
C ASN A 79 2.29 8.09 -20.99
N VAL A 80 2.24 9.38 -21.35
CA VAL A 80 2.91 9.89 -22.56
C VAL A 80 4.43 9.70 -22.50
N HIS A 81 5.00 9.68 -21.30
CA HIS A 81 6.43 9.48 -21.05
C HIS A 81 6.80 8.07 -20.60
N ALA A 82 5.90 7.10 -20.72
CA ALA A 82 6.15 5.70 -20.38
C ALA A 82 6.15 4.80 -21.63
N HIS A 83 6.84 3.66 -21.54
CA HIS A 83 6.73 2.62 -22.57
C HIS A 83 5.30 2.05 -22.59
N PRO A 84 4.68 1.74 -23.75
CA PRO A 84 3.30 1.23 -23.82
C PRO A 84 3.05 -0.05 -23.03
N GLU A 85 4.07 -0.89 -22.85
CA GLU A 85 4.02 -2.12 -22.03
C GLU A 85 4.42 -1.89 -20.55
N ASN A 86 4.67 -0.65 -20.14
CA ASN A 86 5.08 -0.31 -18.78
C ASN A 86 4.42 1.00 -18.31
N GLN A 87 3.12 1.10 -18.56
CA GLN A 87 2.30 2.24 -18.18
C GLN A 87 2.12 2.29 -16.66
N TYR A 88 1.93 3.51 -16.15
CA TYR A 88 1.50 3.79 -14.79
C TYR A 88 0.07 3.29 -14.57
N PRO A 89 -0.26 2.76 -13.37
CA PRO A 89 -1.57 2.22 -13.06
C PRO A 89 -2.66 3.29 -13.06
N ASP A 90 -3.88 2.92 -13.43
CA ASP A 90 -5.03 3.81 -13.28
C ASP A 90 -5.23 4.19 -11.80
N ALA A 91 -5.60 5.44 -11.55
CA ALA A 91 -5.80 5.93 -10.18
C ALA A 91 -6.90 5.16 -9.44
N GLN A 92 -7.94 4.68 -10.15
CA GLN A 92 -9.00 3.89 -9.54
C GLN A 92 -8.49 2.57 -8.97
N ILE A 93 -7.56 1.90 -9.67
CA ILE A 93 -6.93 0.67 -9.16
C ILE A 93 -6.23 0.95 -7.83
N LEU A 94 -5.54 2.07 -7.71
CA LEU A 94 -4.88 2.48 -6.46
C LEU A 94 -5.91 2.77 -5.36
N ARG A 95 -6.97 3.53 -5.67
CA ARG A 95 -8.06 3.84 -4.73
C ARG A 95 -8.73 2.59 -4.17
N ASP A 96 -8.98 1.61 -5.02
CA ASP A 96 -9.66 0.36 -4.64
C ASP A 96 -8.87 -0.45 -3.59
N MET A 97 -7.57 -0.18 -3.45
CA MET A 97 -6.66 -0.81 -2.51
C MET A 97 -6.41 0.00 -1.23
N ILE A 98 -6.98 1.21 -1.10
CA ILE A 98 -6.80 2.03 0.11
C ILE A 98 -7.61 1.46 1.26
N ARG A 99 -6.96 1.17 2.39
CA ARG A 99 -7.64 0.66 3.59
C ARG A 99 -7.07 1.30 4.86
N SER A 100 -7.80 1.10 5.95
CA SER A 100 -7.33 1.44 7.29
C SER A 100 -6.83 0.20 8.03
N GLY A 101 -5.71 0.37 8.73
CA GLY A 101 -5.25 -0.51 9.78
C GLY A 101 -6.02 -0.29 11.10
N PRO A 102 -5.64 -1.01 12.17
CA PRO A 102 -6.22 -0.81 13.50
C PRO A 102 -5.89 0.61 14.02
N PRO A 103 -6.86 1.37 14.53
CA PRO A 103 -6.63 2.72 15.06
C PRO A 103 -6.10 2.70 16.49
N VAL A 104 -5.22 1.74 16.81
CA VAL A 104 -4.63 1.52 18.13
C VAL A 104 -3.16 1.18 18.02
N TYR A 105 -2.37 1.65 18.98
CA TYR A 105 -0.92 1.55 18.92
C TYR A 105 -0.39 0.13 19.12
N GLY A 106 0.46 -0.31 18.20
CA GLY A 106 1.32 -1.47 18.36
C GLY A 106 0.53 -2.75 18.65
N LYS A 107 0.87 -3.44 19.75
CA LYS A 107 0.27 -4.72 20.12
C LYS A 107 -1.15 -4.60 20.67
N LEU A 108 -1.66 -3.40 20.95
CA LEU A 108 -3.07 -3.23 21.32
C LEU A 108 -4.00 -3.77 20.22
N ALA A 109 -3.57 -3.76 18.96
CA ALA A 109 -4.29 -4.36 17.83
C ALA A 109 -4.53 -5.88 17.95
N LEU A 110 -3.92 -6.56 18.94
CA LEU A 110 -4.07 -7.98 19.20
C LEU A 110 -5.02 -8.29 20.37
N GLU A 111 -5.53 -7.27 21.05
CA GLU A 111 -6.48 -7.46 22.14
C GLU A 111 -7.74 -8.20 21.64
N PRO A 112 -8.38 -9.04 22.46
CA PRO A 112 -9.49 -9.89 22.01
C PRO A 112 -10.67 -9.15 21.40
N ASP A 113 -10.90 -7.91 21.85
CA ASP A 113 -12.02 -7.08 21.40
C ASP A 113 -11.70 -6.23 20.15
N GLU A 114 -10.44 -6.23 19.69
CA GLU A 114 -10.04 -5.50 18.48
C GLU A 114 -10.38 -6.32 17.22
N PRO A 115 -11.28 -5.84 16.35
CA PRO A 115 -11.63 -6.55 15.14
C PRO A 115 -10.46 -6.57 14.14
N LEU A 116 -10.45 -7.57 13.26
CA LEU A 116 -9.52 -7.60 12.12
C LEU A 116 -9.78 -6.36 11.25
N SER A 117 -8.76 -5.52 11.09
CA SER A 117 -8.86 -4.31 10.28
C SER A 117 -8.95 -4.66 8.79
N GLY A 118 -9.58 -3.79 8.00
CA GLY A 118 -9.65 -3.97 6.54
C GLY A 118 -8.26 -3.98 5.88
N GLY A 119 -7.28 -3.27 6.45
CA GLY A 119 -5.88 -3.32 6.00
C GLY A 119 -5.20 -4.66 6.28
N SER A 120 -5.46 -5.26 7.45
CA SER A 120 -4.97 -6.59 7.79
C SER A 120 -5.62 -7.68 6.95
N GLU A 121 -6.94 -7.62 6.74
CA GLU A 121 -7.65 -8.52 5.84
C GLU A 121 -7.13 -8.42 4.40
N LEU A 122 -6.96 -7.20 3.88
CA LEU A 122 -6.37 -6.99 2.56
C LEU A 122 -4.98 -7.61 2.48
N LEU A 123 -4.12 -7.41 3.48
CA LEU A 123 -2.78 -8.00 3.50
C LEU A 123 -2.82 -9.53 3.43
N ILE A 124 -3.70 -10.19 4.21
CA ILE A 124 -3.88 -11.64 4.16
C ILE A 124 -4.28 -12.08 2.75
N ASN A 125 -5.29 -11.44 2.17
CA ASN A 125 -5.78 -11.76 0.82
C ASN A 125 -4.67 -11.57 -0.24
N ARG A 126 -3.83 -10.55 -0.09
CA ARG A 126 -2.69 -10.31 -1.00
C ARG A 126 -1.53 -11.26 -0.77
N VAL A 127 -1.35 -11.85 0.41
CA VAL A 127 -0.38 -12.95 0.55
C VAL A 127 -0.92 -14.20 -0.14
N ASP A 128 -2.19 -14.54 0.07
CA ASP A 128 -2.80 -15.77 -0.46
C ASP A 128 -2.98 -15.80 -1.99
N GLU A 129 -3.02 -14.64 -2.65
CA GLU A 129 -3.27 -14.58 -4.10
C GLU A 129 -2.09 -15.08 -4.96
N SER A 130 -0.89 -15.26 -4.39
CA SER A 130 0.30 -15.64 -5.15
C SER A 130 1.44 -16.15 -4.26
N GLU A 131 2.18 -17.14 -4.77
CA GLU A 131 3.43 -17.66 -4.17
C GLU A 131 4.61 -16.69 -4.29
N GLU A 132 4.51 -15.64 -5.11
CA GLU A 132 5.56 -14.62 -5.25
C GLU A 132 5.64 -13.74 -3.99
N PRO A 133 6.84 -13.35 -3.54
CA PRO A 133 7.00 -12.60 -2.30
C PRO A 133 6.27 -11.26 -2.35
N LEU A 134 5.55 -10.95 -1.26
CA LEU A 134 4.95 -9.64 -1.02
C LEU A 134 5.83 -8.81 -0.08
N TRP A 135 6.34 -7.69 -0.57
CA TRP A 135 7.18 -6.78 0.21
C TRP A 135 6.31 -5.80 0.99
N VAL A 136 6.30 -5.93 2.32
CA VAL A 136 5.56 -5.04 3.22
C VAL A 136 6.49 -3.90 3.65
N LEU A 137 6.23 -2.69 3.17
CA LEU A 137 6.99 -1.49 3.50
C LEU A 137 6.32 -0.81 4.70
N CYS A 138 7.03 -0.73 5.82
CA CYS A 138 6.54 -0.10 7.05
C CYS A 138 7.15 1.29 7.15
N TRP A 139 6.40 2.32 6.76
CA TRP A 139 6.80 3.72 6.88
C TRP A 139 6.41 4.30 8.24
N GLY A 140 5.30 3.81 8.80
CA GLY A 140 4.88 4.06 10.18
C GLY A 140 5.02 2.84 11.09
N GLY A 141 3.92 2.45 11.73
CA GLY A 141 3.86 1.21 12.52
C GLY A 141 3.55 -0.03 11.69
N ALA A 142 3.76 -1.19 12.31
CA ALA A 142 3.52 -2.51 11.71
C ALA A 142 2.27 -3.21 12.27
N ASN A 143 1.37 -2.50 12.96
CA ASN A 143 0.22 -3.12 13.61
C ASN A 143 -0.74 -3.85 12.65
N PRO A 144 -0.96 -3.44 11.37
CA PRO A 144 -1.76 -4.25 10.45
C PRO A 144 -1.07 -5.57 10.10
N LEU A 145 0.25 -5.56 9.92
CA LEU A 145 1.05 -6.76 9.64
C LEU A 145 1.00 -7.74 10.81
N VAL A 146 1.22 -7.25 12.02
CA VAL A 146 1.21 -8.09 13.23
C VAL A 146 -0.19 -8.68 13.47
N GLN A 147 -1.25 -7.89 13.29
CA GLN A 147 -2.63 -8.37 13.41
C GLN A 147 -2.96 -9.43 12.34
N ALA A 148 -2.50 -9.25 11.09
CA ALA A 148 -2.70 -10.21 10.01
C ALA A 148 -2.02 -11.56 10.33
N VAL A 149 -0.74 -11.54 10.74
CA VAL A 149 0.00 -12.76 11.12
C VAL A 149 -0.67 -13.48 12.28
N ALA A 150 -1.05 -12.74 13.34
CA ALA A 150 -1.73 -13.33 14.49
C ALA A 150 -3.11 -13.91 14.14
N HIS A 151 -3.84 -13.29 13.22
CA HIS A 151 -5.11 -13.81 12.74
C HIS A 151 -4.91 -15.11 11.97
N VAL A 152 -3.94 -15.16 11.05
CA VAL A 152 -3.60 -16.36 10.28
C VAL A 152 -3.17 -17.50 11.20
N ASP A 153 -2.30 -17.23 12.17
CA ASP A 153 -1.82 -18.22 13.15
C ASP A 153 -2.96 -18.83 13.98
N LYS A 154 -3.94 -18.00 14.40
CA LYS A 154 -5.11 -18.47 15.17
C LYS A 154 -6.14 -19.22 14.34
N THR A 155 -6.29 -18.90 13.05
CA THR A 155 -7.41 -19.37 12.21
C THR A 155 -7.03 -20.46 11.22
N ARG A 156 -5.74 -20.62 10.93
CA ARG A 156 -5.24 -21.68 10.05
C ARG A 156 -4.56 -22.76 10.88
N SER A 157 -4.95 -24.01 10.66
CA SER A 157 -4.28 -25.14 11.29
C SER A 157 -2.80 -25.20 10.88
N SER A 158 -1.91 -25.43 11.84
CA SER A 158 -0.55 -25.86 11.55
C SER A 158 -0.63 -27.19 10.79
N LEU A 159 -0.23 -27.19 9.52
CA LEU A 159 -0.03 -28.42 8.74
C LEU A 159 1.12 -29.24 9.32
#